data_AF-A0A151IPL9-F1
#
_entry.id   AF-A0A151IPL9-F1
#
_cell.length_a   1.000
_cell.length_b   1.000
_cell.length_c   1.000
_cell.angle_alpha   90.00
_cell.angle_beta   90.00
_cell.angle_gamma   90.00
#
_symmetry.space_group_name_H-M   'P 1'
#
loop_
_entity.id
_entity.type
_entity.pdbx_description
1 polymer ?
#
loop_
_entity_poly.entity_id
_entity_poly.type
_entity_poly.pdbx_seq_one_letter_code
_entity_poly.pdbx_strand_id
1 'polypeptide(L)'
;MIRMAFVPEGYPEKKLGSSEGGKIRRLVRKHILELPEDGLAPTFTGTWERDGAVIFNCANQQTVDWLKSLSTVIKIGGTALHVLPAGELPKRHRVVVHVEESDLAVEEAIKLLDRQNTGLGAREWVVVRGSESRDAKSAHFAALIGDRSLEVLKTCGFKPFCGLGRATVRLLDKERKEGVTAGASGSA
;
A
#
# COMPACT_ATOMS: atom_id res chain seq x y z
N MET A 1 -19.04 4.43 -2.44
CA MET A 1 -18.08 3.85 -1.47
C MET A 1 -16.94 4.82 -1.30
N ILE A 2 -16.64 5.24 -0.07
CA ILE A 2 -15.59 6.21 0.24
C ILE A 2 -14.48 5.49 0.98
N ARG A 3 -13.21 5.68 0.57
CA ARG A 3 -12.08 5.00 1.19
C ARG A 3 -11.28 5.96 2.04
N MET A 4 -11.24 5.68 3.34
CA MET A 4 -10.53 6.48 4.32
C MET A 4 -9.42 5.64 4.95
N ALA A 5 -8.27 6.25 5.19
CA ALA A 5 -7.10 5.61 5.77
C ALA A 5 -6.85 6.19 7.15
N PHE A 6 -6.76 5.31 8.15
CA PHE A 6 -6.18 5.61 9.44
C PHE A 6 -4.65 5.50 9.34
N VAL A 7 -3.96 6.59 9.65
CA VAL A 7 -2.50 6.69 9.65
C VAL A 7 -2.00 7.24 10.98
N PRO A 8 -0.76 6.95 11.40
CA PRO A 8 -0.19 7.58 12.58
C PRO A 8 0.21 9.03 12.28
N GLU A 9 0.23 9.87 13.31
CA GLU A 9 0.85 11.19 13.21
C GLU A 9 2.31 11.08 12.74
N GLY A 10 2.69 11.87 11.72
CA GLY A 10 3.99 11.80 11.05
C GLY A 10 4.08 10.77 9.91
N TYR A 11 2.94 10.31 9.40
CA TYR A 11 2.87 9.58 8.12
C TYR A 11 3.26 10.48 6.94
N PRO A 12 3.99 10.00 5.92
CA PRO A 12 4.35 8.60 5.63
C PRO A 12 5.66 8.09 6.26
N GLU A 13 6.42 8.94 6.95
CA GLU A 13 7.70 8.56 7.57
C GLU A 13 7.50 7.58 8.72
N LYS A 14 6.41 7.77 9.50
CA LYS A 14 5.94 6.81 10.49
C LYS A 14 4.85 5.93 9.88
N LYS A 15 4.95 4.62 10.14
CA LYS A 15 4.06 3.59 9.60
C LYS A 15 3.50 2.76 10.76
N LEU A 16 2.23 2.37 10.66
CA LEU A 16 1.67 1.37 11.58
C LEU A 16 2.38 0.03 11.39
N GLY A 17 2.79 -0.57 12.50
CA GLY A 17 3.37 -1.90 12.52
C GLY A 17 2.32 -3.01 12.42
N SER A 18 2.80 -4.24 12.21
CA SER A 18 1.95 -5.42 11.96
C SER A 18 0.93 -5.74 13.07
N SER A 19 1.19 -5.32 14.31
CA SER A 19 0.26 -5.53 15.44
C SER A 19 -0.75 -4.40 15.62
N GLU A 20 -0.46 -3.20 15.10
CA GLU A 20 -1.22 -1.98 15.34
C GLU A 20 -2.50 -1.94 14.52
N GLY A 21 -2.48 -2.44 13.29
CA GLY A 21 -3.67 -2.52 12.45
C GLY A 21 -4.79 -3.36 13.09
N GLY A 22 -4.43 -4.48 13.72
CA GLY A 22 -5.36 -5.30 14.49
C GLY A 22 -5.95 -4.59 15.70
N LYS A 23 -5.13 -3.78 16.40
CA LYS A 23 -5.58 -2.97 17.55
C LYS A 23 -6.57 -1.88 17.11
N ILE A 24 -6.29 -1.18 16.00
CA ILE A 24 -7.21 -0.18 15.43
C ILE A 24 -8.56 -0.82 15.10
N ARG A 25 -8.57 -1.96 14.40
CA ARG A 25 -9.82 -2.68 14.09
C ARG A 25 -10.60 -3.11 15.33
N ARG A 26 -9.92 -3.42 16.43
CA ARG A 26 -10.58 -3.75 17.71
C ARG A 26 -11.15 -2.50 18.37
N LEU A 27 -10.40 -1.40 18.40
CA LEU A 27 -10.85 -0.13 18.96
C LEU A 27 -12.05 0.44 18.20
N VAL A 28 -12.02 0.41 16.86
CA VAL A 28 -13.15 0.84 16.03
C VAL A 28 -14.39 0.03 16.39
N ARG A 29 -14.32 -1.31 16.40
CA ARG A 29 -15.46 -2.16 16.79
C ARG A 29 -15.95 -1.88 18.22
N LYS A 30 -15.03 -1.66 19.16
CA LYS A 30 -15.39 -1.30 20.55
C LYS A 30 -16.22 -0.01 20.58
N HIS A 31 -15.78 1.05 19.89
CA HIS A 31 -16.51 2.32 19.88
C HIS A 31 -17.86 2.22 19.15
N ILE A 32 -18.00 1.32 18.16
CA ILE A 32 -19.30 1.04 17.54
C ILE A 32 -20.27 0.45 18.57
N LEU A 33 -19.80 -0.47 19.42
CA LEU A 33 -20.62 -1.12 20.45
C LEU A 33 -20.96 -0.19 21.63
N GLU A 34 -20.22 0.91 21.79
CA GLU A 34 -20.45 1.93 22.83
C GLU A 34 -21.43 3.03 22.35
N LEU A 35 -21.86 3.01 21.10
CA LEU A 35 -22.89 3.94 20.61
C LEU A 35 -24.25 3.62 21.24
N PRO A 36 -25.10 4.64 21.47
CA PRO A 36 -26.49 4.43 21.86
C PRO A 36 -27.23 3.49 20.89
N GLU A 37 -28.11 2.63 21.39
CA GLU A 37 -28.84 1.65 20.57
C GLU A 37 -29.74 2.28 19.50
N ASP A 38 -30.22 3.50 19.76
CA ASP A 38 -31.01 4.34 18.85
C ASP A 38 -30.15 5.25 17.96
N GLY A 39 -28.83 5.24 18.16
CA GLY A 39 -27.88 6.02 17.38
C GLY A 39 -27.63 5.45 15.99
N LEU A 40 -27.36 6.33 15.02
CA LEU A 40 -26.96 5.89 13.69
C LEU A 40 -25.54 5.32 13.71
N ALA A 41 -25.43 3.99 13.65
CA ALA A 41 -24.14 3.30 13.65
C ALA A 41 -23.38 3.47 12.31
N PRO A 42 -22.03 3.62 12.34
CA PRO A 42 -21.22 3.66 11.13
C PRO A 42 -21.27 2.32 10.39
N THR A 43 -21.24 2.37 9.06
CA THR A 43 -21.36 1.20 8.17
C THR A 43 -20.12 1.04 7.29
N PHE A 44 -19.42 -0.07 7.48
CA PHE A 44 -18.22 -0.43 6.72
C PHE A 44 -18.47 -1.62 5.81
N THR A 45 -17.96 -1.57 4.58
CA THR A 45 -18.04 -2.71 3.64
C THR A 45 -16.74 -3.50 3.55
N GLY A 46 -15.72 -3.13 4.32
CA GLY A 46 -14.44 -3.83 4.36
C GLY A 46 -13.32 -2.99 4.96
N THR A 47 -12.23 -3.67 5.32
CA THR A 47 -11.00 -3.05 5.81
C THR A 47 -9.77 -3.87 5.43
N TRP A 48 -8.66 -3.21 5.14
CA TRP A 48 -7.38 -3.84 4.84
C TRP A 48 -6.23 -2.92 5.22
N GLU A 49 -5.01 -3.46 5.23
CA GLU A 49 -3.80 -2.70 5.51
C GLU A 49 -3.02 -2.42 4.24
N ARG A 50 -2.40 -1.24 4.15
CA ARG A 50 -1.48 -0.89 3.08
C ARG A 50 -0.50 0.16 3.59
N ASP A 51 0.79 -0.06 3.37
CA ASP A 51 1.84 0.94 3.58
C ASP A 51 1.81 1.61 4.96
N GLY A 52 1.59 0.83 6.01
CA GLY A 52 1.51 1.36 7.38
C GLY A 52 0.23 2.13 7.68
N ALA A 53 -0.83 1.93 6.89
CA ALA A 53 -2.15 2.50 7.10
C ALA A 53 -3.23 1.39 7.19
N VAL A 54 -4.30 1.64 7.95
CA VAL A 54 -5.51 0.81 7.93
C VAL A 54 -6.57 1.52 7.12
N ILE A 55 -6.97 0.93 6.00
CA ILE A 55 -7.98 1.48 5.10
C ILE A 55 -9.34 0.90 5.46
N PHE A 56 -10.34 1.78 5.50
CA PHE A 56 -11.74 1.48 5.73
C PHE A 56 -12.55 1.85 4.49
N ASN A 57 -13.37 0.91 4.02
CA ASN A 57 -14.44 1.21 3.06
C ASN A 57 -15.66 1.70 3.81
N CYS A 58 -15.87 3.01 3.83
CA CYS A 58 -17.07 3.64 4.36
C CYS A 58 -18.21 3.53 3.34
N ALA A 59 -19.38 3.08 3.79
CA ALA A 59 -20.56 2.95 2.93
C ALA A 59 -21.11 4.32 2.50
N ASN A 60 -21.02 5.32 3.38
CA ASN A 60 -21.60 6.65 3.23
C ASN A 60 -20.75 7.73 3.92
N GLN A 61 -21.11 9.01 3.72
CA GLN A 61 -20.41 10.16 4.30
C GLN A 61 -20.51 10.20 5.83
N GLN A 62 -21.65 9.80 6.39
CA GLN A 62 -21.85 9.72 7.83
C GLN A 62 -20.80 8.83 8.51
N THR A 63 -20.47 7.69 7.90
CA THR A 63 -19.41 6.79 8.39
C THR A 63 -18.03 7.44 8.31
N VAL A 64 -17.77 8.25 7.29
CA VAL A 64 -16.52 9.00 7.14
C VAL A 64 -16.38 10.01 8.27
N ASP A 65 -17.44 10.77 8.54
CA ASP A 65 -17.42 11.82 9.57
C ASP A 65 -17.26 11.22 10.97
N TRP A 66 -17.92 10.09 11.23
CA TRP A 66 -17.71 9.32 12.45
C TRP A 66 -16.27 8.78 12.58
N LEU A 67 -15.68 8.27 11.49
CA LEU A 67 -14.31 7.79 11.53
C LEU A 67 -13.31 8.92 11.81
N LYS A 68 -13.55 10.10 11.23
CA LYS A 68 -12.77 11.32 11.50
C LYS A 68 -12.92 11.78 12.94
N SER A 69 -14.13 11.80 13.50
CA SER A 69 -14.31 12.18 14.91
C SER A 69 -13.60 11.20 15.84
N LEU A 70 -13.70 9.89 15.56
CA LEU A 70 -13.01 8.86 16.32
C LEU A 70 -11.48 9.07 16.34
N SER A 71 -10.90 9.53 15.24
CA SER A 71 -9.45 9.77 15.13
C SER A 71 -8.91 10.77 16.15
N THR A 72 -9.75 11.71 16.60
CA THR A 72 -9.39 12.71 17.61
C THR A 72 -9.31 12.13 19.02
N VAL A 73 -9.93 10.97 19.25
CA VAL A 73 -10.07 10.34 20.56
C VAL A 73 -9.09 9.17 20.72
N ILE A 74 -8.91 8.37 19.67
CA ILE A 74 -8.10 7.15 19.76
C ILE A 74 -6.62 7.42 19.55
N LYS A 75 -5.80 6.72 20.33
CA LYS A 75 -4.34 6.68 20.18
C LYS A 75 -3.86 5.23 20.12
N ILE A 76 -2.78 4.99 19.39
CA ILE A 76 -2.15 3.66 19.30
C ILE A 76 -0.71 3.79 19.77
N GLY A 77 -0.36 3.05 20.84
CA GLY A 77 0.99 3.11 21.41
C GLY A 77 1.41 4.52 21.84
N GLY A 78 0.44 5.36 22.26
CA GLY A 78 0.67 6.77 22.60
C GLY A 78 0.69 7.72 21.40
N THR A 79 0.71 7.22 20.16
CA THR A 79 0.70 8.03 18.94
C THR A 79 -0.73 8.38 18.54
N ALA A 80 -0.97 9.66 18.22
CA ALA A 80 -2.24 10.11 17.66
C ALA A 80 -2.45 9.55 16.26
N LEU A 81 -3.71 9.40 15.86
CA LEU A 81 -4.06 8.95 14.52
C LEU A 81 -4.74 10.06 13.72
N HIS A 82 -4.55 10.02 12.41
CA HIS A 82 -5.28 10.88 11.47
C HIS A 82 -6.05 10.03 10.47
N VAL A 83 -7.12 10.64 9.94
CA VAL A 83 -7.94 10.05 8.89
C VAL A 83 -7.82 10.90 7.63
N LEU A 84 -7.34 10.28 6.56
CA LEU A 84 -7.18 10.92 5.25
C LEU A 84 -7.77 10.06 4.13
N PRO A 85 -8.19 10.63 2.99
CA PRO A 85 -8.63 9.87 1.84
C PRO A 85 -7.56 8.86 1.37
N ALA A 86 -7.93 7.62 1.11
CA ALA A 86 -6.96 6.58 0.72
C ALA A 86 -6.21 6.88 -0.60
N GLY A 87 -6.71 7.83 -1.40
CA GLY A 87 -6.04 8.33 -2.60
C GLY A 87 -4.84 9.24 -2.33
N GLU A 88 -4.73 9.78 -1.11
CA GLU A 88 -3.60 10.62 -0.65
C GLU A 88 -2.45 9.78 -0.06
N LEU A 89 -2.67 8.47 0.13
CA LEU A 89 -1.57 7.57 0.48
C LEU A 89 -0.54 7.52 -0.67
N PRO A 90 0.77 7.45 -0.36
CA PRO A 90 1.84 7.33 -1.34
C PRO A 90 1.52 6.32 -2.44
N LYS A 91 1.81 6.72 -3.68
CA LYS A 91 1.53 5.87 -4.83
C LYS A 91 2.51 4.71 -4.85
N ARG A 92 2.01 3.56 -5.30
CA ARG A 92 2.83 2.37 -5.57
C ARG A 92 2.86 2.14 -7.07
N HIS A 93 4.07 2.06 -7.61
CA HIS A 93 4.33 1.78 -9.02
C HIS A 93 4.66 0.31 -9.18
N ARG A 94 4.06 -0.35 -10.16
CA ARG A 94 4.37 -1.75 -10.43
C ARG A 94 5.55 -1.83 -11.37
N VAL A 95 6.57 -2.57 -11.00
CA VAL A 95 7.72 -2.84 -11.85
C VAL A 95 7.91 -4.35 -12.03
N VAL A 96 8.56 -4.72 -13.12
CA VAL A 96 9.13 -6.06 -13.34
C VAL A 96 10.64 -5.93 -13.27
N VAL A 97 11.27 -6.78 -12.48
CA VAL A 97 12.71 -6.86 -12.32
C VAL A 97 13.20 -8.11 -13.03
N HIS A 98 14.26 -7.98 -13.80
CA HIS A 98 14.99 -9.06 -14.44
C HIS A 98 16.45 -9.00 -14.02
N VAL A 99 16.99 -10.12 -13.56
CA VAL A 99 18.40 -10.27 -13.21
C VAL A 99 18.97 -11.42 -14.04
N GLU A 100 20.06 -11.18 -14.76
CA GLU A 100 20.76 -12.17 -15.59
C GLU A 100 21.64 -13.11 -14.74
N GLU A 101 21.12 -13.58 -13.61
CA GLU A 101 21.74 -14.54 -12.68
C GLU A 101 20.64 -15.52 -12.21
N SER A 102 20.66 -16.77 -12.69
CA SER A 102 19.57 -17.75 -12.46
C SER A 102 19.57 -18.38 -11.07
N ASP A 103 20.73 -18.47 -10.45
CA ASP A 103 20.92 -18.97 -9.08
C ASP A 103 20.49 -17.94 -8.02
N LEU A 104 20.35 -16.67 -8.40
CA LEU A 104 20.01 -15.60 -7.49
C LEU A 104 18.56 -15.68 -6.99
N ALA A 105 18.39 -15.77 -5.67
CA ALA A 105 17.07 -15.73 -5.07
C ALA A 105 16.46 -14.33 -5.07
N VAL A 106 15.13 -14.22 -5.17
CA VAL A 106 14.43 -12.91 -5.17
C VAL A 106 14.76 -12.09 -3.92
N GLU A 107 14.77 -12.71 -2.74
CA GLU A 107 15.17 -12.03 -1.51
C GLU A 107 16.62 -11.54 -1.54
N GLU A 108 17.51 -12.32 -2.17
CA GLU A 108 18.92 -11.96 -2.32
C GLU A 108 19.09 -10.81 -3.30
N ALA A 109 18.41 -10.85 -4.44
CA ALA A 109 18.34 -9.76 -5.41
C ALA A 109 17.84 -8.46 -4.77
N ILE A 110 16.79 -8.50 -3.94
CA ILE A 110 16.31 -7.34 -3.19
C ILE A 110 17.38 -6.79 -2.24
N LYS A 111 18.09 -7.66 -1.50
CA LYS A 111 19.17 -7.24 -0.60
C LYS A 111 20.33 -6.60 -1.37
N LEU A 112 20.69 -7.12 -2.54
CA LEU A 112 21.75 -6.58 -3.40
C LEU A 112 21.35 -5.23 -3.99
N LEU A 113 20.13 -5.13 -4.55
CA LEU A 113 19.56 -3.89 -5.06
C LEU A 113 19.58 -2.79 -4.00
N ASP A 114 19.19 -3.12 -2.77
CA ASP A 114 19.18 -2.16 -1.65
C ASP A 114 20.59 -1.72 -1.25
N ARG A 115 21.55 -2.65 -1.18
CA ARG A 115 22.92 -2.37 -0.76
C ARG A 115 23.75 -1.62 -1.80
N GLN A 116 23.57 -1.93 -3.08
CA GLN A 116 24.42 -1.40 -4.15
C GLN A 116 23.87 -0.11 -4.78
N ASN A 117 22.64 0.29 -4.45
CA ASN A 117 22.00 1.49 -5.02
C ASN A 117 21.53 2.42 -3.90
N THR A 118 22.40 3.33 -3.48
CA THR A 118 22.09 4.31 -2.43
C THR A 118 20.79 5.05 -2.73
N GLY A 119 19.86 5.03 -1.77
CA GLY A 119 18.58 5.72 -1.88
C GLY A 119 17.48 4.96 -2.63
N LEU A 120 17.78 3.82 -3.27
CA LEU A 120 16.78 3.00 -3.97
C LEU A 120 15.74 2.43 -3.00
N GLY A 121 16.17 2.05 -1.78
CA GLY A 121 15.29 1.54 -0.73
C GLY A 121 14.57 0.25 -1.12
N ALA A 122 15.27 -0.67 -1.80
CA ALA A 122 14.66 -1.87 -2.37
C ALA A 122 14.05 -2.80 -1.30
N ARG A 123 14.49 -2.71 -0.04
CA ARG A 123 13.84 -3.43 1.09
C ARG A 123 12.39 -3.05 1.33
N GLU A 124 11.96 -1.85 0.91
CA GLU A 124 10.56 -1.41 1.07
C GLU A 124 9.65 -1.85 -0.09
N TRP A 125 10.22 -2.56 -1.07
CA TRP A 125 9.48 -3.07 -2.21
C TRP A 125 8.59 -4.24 -1.78
N VAL A 126 7.36 -4.25 -2.28
CA VAL A 126 6.43 -5.35 -2.01
C VAL A 126 6.44 -6.28 -3.22
N VAL A 127 7.06 -7.45 -3.07
CA VAL A 127 7.07 -8.48 -4.13
C VAL A 127 5.64 -8.99 -4.32
N VAL A 128 5.21 -9.04 -5.58
CA VAL A 128 3.88 -9.55 -5.94
C VAL A 128 3.90 -11.07 -5.80
N ARG A 129 3.09 -11.61 -4.90
CA ARG A 129 3.01 -13.04 -4.62
C ARG A 129 2.78 -13.85 -5.91
N GLY A 130 3.60 -14.88 -6.13
CA GLY A 130 3.51 -15.77 -7.28
C GLY A 130 3.99 -15.18 -8.61
N SER A 131 4.59 -13.98 -8.60
CA SER A 131 5.19 -13.38 -9.81
C SER A 131 6.63 -13.85 -10.08
N GLU A 132 7.18 -14.61 -9.14
CA GLU A 132 8.57 -15.05 -9.16
C GLU A 132 8.70 -16.19 -10.16
N SER A 133 9.60 -16.03 -11.12
CA SER A 133 9.91 -17.06 -12.10
C SER A 133 11.41 -17.09 -12.33
N ARG A 134 11.95 -18.28 -12.58
CA ARG A 134 13.35 -18.48 -12.92
C ARG A 134 13.45 -19.38 -14.12
N ASP A 135 14.44 -19.13 -14.95
CA ASP A 135 14.88 -20.05 -15.99
C ASP A 135 16.37 -20.37 -15.80
N ALA A 136 16.96 -21.09 -16.75
CA ALA A 136 18.37 -21.49 -16.66
C ALA A 136 19.35 -20.30 -16.63
N LYS A 137 18.92 -19.09 -17.03
CA LYS A 137 19.80 -17.92 -17.22
C LYS A 137 19.43 -16.71 -16.37
N SER A 138 18.23 -16.67 -15.80
CA SER A 138 17.73 -15.46 -15.17
C SER A 138 16.67 -15.69 -14.09
N ALA A 139 16.57 -14.69 -13.20
CA ALA A 139 15.52 -14.56 -12.22
C ALA A 139 14.64 -13.34 -12.54
N HIS A 140 13.33 -13.50 -12.36
CA HIS A 140 12.34 -12.46 -12.59
C HIS A 140 11.33 -12.38 -11.45
N PHE A 141 10.90 -11.18 -11.14
CA PHE A 141 9.78 -10.94 -10.21
C PHE A 141 9.13 -9.59 -10.47
N ALA A 142 7.86 -9.46 -10.09
CA ALA A 142 7.18 -8.17 -10.07
C ALA A 142 7.16 -7.60 -8.65
N ALA A 143 7.30 -6.28 -8.53
CA ALA A 143 7.28 -5.58 -7.25
C ALA A 143 6.47 -4.28 -7.32
N LEU A 144 5.95 -3.85 -6.17
CA LEU A 144 5.37 -2.53 -5.97
C LEU A 144 6.36 -1.62 -5.24
N ILE A 145 6.73 -0.50 -5.88
CA ILE A 145 7.75 0.43 -5.40
C ILE A 145 7.14 1.80 -5.09
N GLY A 146 7.73 2.56 -4.17
CA GLY A 146 7.30 3.93 -3.89
C GLY A 146 7.89 4.95 -4.87
N ASP A 147 7.42 6.20 -4.78
CA ASP A 147 7.88 7.32 -5.63
C ASP A 147 9.39 7.54 -5.51
N ARG A 148 9.96 7.46 -4.30
CA ARG A 148 11.42 7.60 -4.09
C ARG A 148 12.23 6.59 -4.90
N SER A 149 11.85 5.30 -4.84
CA SER A 149 12.52 4.25 -5.61
C SER A 149 12.39 4.50 -7.11
N LEU A 150 11.22 4.95 -7.57
CA LEU A 150 10.99 5.27 -8.98
C LEU A 150 11.91 6.39 -9.45
N GLU A 151 12.07 7.47 -8.68
CA GLU A 151 12.97 8.56 -9.04
C GLU A 151 14.42 8.08 -9.13
N VAL A 152 14.89 7.27 -8.18
CA VAL A 152 16.24 6.68 -8.25
C VAL A 152 16.40 5.78 -9.48
N LEU A 153 15.41 4.95 -9.81
CA LEU A 153 15.47 4.11 -11.01
C LEU A 153 15.55 4.95 -12.30
N LYS A 154 14.85 6.08 -12.38
CA LYS A 154 14.97 6.99 -13.54
C LYS A 154 16.40 7.51 -13.70
N THR A 155 17.07 7.86 -12.61
CA THR A 155 18.45 8.38 -12.66
C THR A 155 19.47 7.38 -13.21
N CYS A 156 19.23 6.07 -13.02
CA CYS A 156 20.10 5.01 -13.54
C CYS A 156 19.58 4.36 -14.85
N GLY A 157 18.60 5.00 -15.52
CA GLY A 157 18.02 4.50 -16.77
C GLY A 157 17.33 3.15 -16.60
N PHE A 158 16.74 2.90 -15.43
CA PHE A 158 16.13 1.64 -15.01
C PHE A 158 17.07 0.42 -15.05
N LYS A 159 18.38 0.65 -14.91
CA LYS A 159 19.39 -0.41 -14.85
C LYS A 159 20.19 -0.33 -13.53
N PRO A 160 19.60 -0.58 -12.35
CA PRO A 160 20.33 -0.54 -11.09
C PRO A 160 21.39 -1.66 -11.01
N PHE A 161 22.40 -1.46 -10.17
CA PHE A 161 23.39 -2.50 -9.86
C PHE A 161 22.74 -3.64 -9.09
N CYS A 162 23.08 -4.89 -9.40
CA CYS A 162 22.61 -6.06 -8.67
C CYS A 162 23.63 -7.19 -8.80
N GLY A 163 24.20 -7.62 -7.69
CA GLY A 163 25.16 -8.73 -7.66
C GLY A 163 26.45 -8.35 -8.37
N LEU A 164 26.80 -9.14 -9.39
CA LEU A 164 27.99 -8.95 -10.22
C LEU A 164 27.67 -8.21 -11.52
N GLY A 165 26.41 -7.84 -11.75
CA GLY A 165 25.96 -7.16 -12.95
C GLY A 165 24.96 -6.04 -12.68
N ARG A 166 23.97 -5.92 -13.58
CA ARG A 166 22.88 -4.95 -13.48
C ARG A 166 21.56 -5.67 -13.65
N ALA A 167 20.57 -5.26 -12.87
CA ALA A 167 19.20 -5.67 -13.12
C ALA A 167 18.59 -4.78 -14.22
N THR A 168 17.66 -5.32 -14.99
CA THR A 168 16.77 -4.52 -15.85
C THR A 168 15.43 -4.38 -15.14
N VAL A 169 15.01 -3.14 -14.88
CA VAL A 169 13.71 -2.83 -14.28
C VAL A 169 12.79 -2.24 -15.34
N ARG A 170 11.55 -2.70 -15.42
CA ARG A 170 10.53 -2.16 -16.34
C ARG A 170 9.34 -1.67 -15.55
N LEU A 171 8.96 -0.41 -15.74
CA LEU A 171 7.72 0.12 -15.21
C LEU A 171 6.54 -0.50 -15.98
N LEU A 172 5.55 -1.02 -15.25
CA LEU A 172 4.29 -1.47 -15.82
C LEU A 172 3.26 -0.36 -15.62
N ASP A 173 2.95 0.35 -16.69
CA ASP A 173 1.86 1.31 -16.66
C ASP A 173 0.53 0.57 -16.48
N LYS A 174 -0.23 0.94 -15.45
CA LYS A 174 -1.66 0.63 -15.39
C LYS A 174 -2.39 1.80 -16.01
N GLU A 175 -2.92 1.64 -17.22
CA GLU A 175 -4.10 2.39 -17.61
C GLU A 175 -5.19 2.12 -16.55
N ARG A 176 -5.53 3.13 -15.74
CA ARG A 176 -6.77 3.08 -14.96
C ARG A 176 -7.92 3.25 -15.94
N LYS A 177 -8.54 2.15 -16.40
CA LYS A 177 -9.94 2.21 -16.82
C LYS A 177 -10.78 2.46 -15.56
N GLU A 178 -11.04 3.73 -15.27
CA GLU A 178 -12.19 4.12 -14.47
C GLU A 178 -13.43 3.73 -15.29
N GLY A 179 -14.02 2.59 -14.94
CA GLY A 179 -15.30 2.15 -15.49
C GLY A 179 -16.39 3.11 -15.03
N VAL A 180 -16.63 4.14 -15.83
CA VAL A 180 -17.95 4.75 -15.98
C VAL A 180 -18.85 3.69 -16.57
N THR A 181 -19.80 3.20 -15.79
CA THR A 181 -21.11 2.79 -16.32
C THR A 181 -22.17 3.50 -15.50
N ALA A 182 -22.48 4.70 -15.97
CA ALA A 182 -23.78 5.32 -15.79
C ALA A 182 -24.87 4.46 -16.45
N GLY A 183 -26.10 4.68 -16.01
CA GLY A 183 -27.24 3.81 -16.22
C GLY A 183 -27.62 3.50 -17.66
N ALA A 184 -28.36 2.41 -17.79
CA ALA A 184 -29.42 2.29 -18.79
C ALA A 184 -30.68 1.82 -18.05
N SER A 185 -31.55 2.79 -17.74
CA SER A 185 -32.99 2.57 -17.65
C SER A 185 -33.50 2.16 -19.03
N GLY A 186 -34.37 1.16 -19.09
CA GLY A 186 -35.07 0.80 -20.32
C GLY A 186 -36.18 -0.18 -20.01
N SER A 187 -37.36 0.37 -19.71
CA SER A 187 -38.63 -0.34 -19.63
C SER A 187 -39.02 -0.95 -20.97
N ALA A 188 -39.56 -2.16 -20.92
CA ALA A 188 -40.77 -2.58 -21.65
C ALA A 188 -41.33 -3.81 -20.92
#